data_AF-A0A4U8WBP5-F1
#
_entry.id   AF-A0A4U8WBP5-F1
#
_cell.length_a   1.000
_cell.length_b   1.000
_cell.length_c   1.000
_cell.angle_alpha   90.00
_cell.angle_beta   90.00
_cell.angle_gamma   90.00
#
_symmetry.space_group_name_H-M   'P 1'
#
loop_
_entity.id
_entity.type
_entity.pdbx_description
1 polymer ?
#
loop_
_entity_poly.entity_id
_entity_poly.type
_entity_poly.pdbx_seq_one_letter_code
_entity_poly.pdbx_strand_id
1 'polypeptide(L)'
;MEKFIIRDYNVQSYIIVAFFVCLLLDLIVIHKGVCVLVYFLLACHHIISSNIKFISKNYNKKLSFKIYYYTSMTFMFIFIILLINSTLRFRYEFLDEFLFLILYFGIFGTPVLAIVYYIICGDDYREIKLNRNIENHENSQQPHTHLR
;
A
#
# COMPACT_ATOMS: atom_id res chain seq x y z
N MET A 1 -10.47 13.53 -3.45
CA MET A 1 -9.72 12.26 -3.53
C MET A 1 -8.34 12.46 -4.13
N GLU A 2 -8.23 13.29 -5.17
CA GLU A 2 -6.98 13.64 -5.84
C GLU A 2 -5.83 14.10 -4.91
N LYS A 3 -6.06 15.10 -4.03
CA LYS A 3 -5.07 15.55 -3.04
C LYS A 3 -4.55 14.40 -2.16
N PHE A 4 -5.43 13.47 -1.82
CA PHE A 4 -5.05 12.28 -1.04
C PHE A 4 -4.14 11.38 -1.86
N ILE A 5 -4.47 11.07 -3.12
CA ILE A 5 -3.67 10.19 -3.99
C ILE A 5 -2.26 10.76 -4.18
N ILE A 6 -2.14 12.08 -4.38
CA ILE A 6 -0.83 12.75 -4.50
C ILE A 6 -0.01 12.60 -3.21
N ARG A 7 -0.63 12.90 -2.05
CA ARG A 7 0.03 12.75 -0.76
C ARG A 7 0.46 11.31 -0.51
N ASP A 8 -0.43 10.38 -0.81
CA ASP A 8 -0.24 8.95 -0.62
C ASP A 8 0.95 8.43 -1.42
N TYR A 9 1.02 8.74 -2.71
CA TYR A 9 2.16 8.41 -3.56
C TYR A 9 3.49 8.96 -3.01
N ASN A 10 3.50 10.23 -2.57
CA ASN A 10 4.69 10.85 -2.01
C ASN A 10 5.15 10.18 -0.70
N VAL A 11 4.21 9.97 0.24
CA VAL A 11 4.51 9.31 1.52
C VAL A 11 5.07 7.90 1.27
N GLN A 12 4.43 7.13 0.39
CA GLN A 12 4.89 5.79 0.08
C GLN A 12 6.27 5.77 -0.59
N SER A 13 6.53 6.72 -1.48
CA SER A 13 7.86 6.89 -2.08
C SER A 13 8.92 7.18 -1.02
N TYR A 14 8.64 8.08 -0.07
CA TYR A 14 9.57 8.38 1.02
C TYR A 14 9.81 7.19 1.95
N ILE A 15 8.76 6.44 2.31
CA ILE A 15 8.90 5.25 3.17
C ILE A 15 9.72 4.17 2.45
N ILE A 16 9.52 3.95 1.15
CA ILE A 16 10.30 2.99 0.36
C ILE A 16 11.77 3.38 0.31
N VAL A 17 12.08 4.66 0.04
CA VAL A 17 13.46 5.15 0.05
C VAL A 17 14.08 4.99 1.45
N ALA A 18 13.36 5.36 2.50
CA ALA A 18 13.81 5.18 3.88
C ALA A 18 14.05 3.70 4.19
N PHE A 19 13.22 2.79 3.68
CA PHE A 19 13.39 1.35 3.86
C PHE A 19 14.70 0.87 3.25
N PHE A 20 15.02 1.27 2.02
CA PHE A 20 16.29 0.89 1.38
C PHE A 20 17.50 1.49 2.09
N VAL A 21 17.42 2.73 2.57
CA VAL A 21 18.48 3.35 3.36
C VAL A 21 18.70 2.57 4.66
N CYS A 22 17.63 2.25 5.39
CA CYS A 22 17.71 1.47 6.62
C CYS A 22 18.19 0.03 6.38
N LEU A 23 17.79 -0.59 5.27
CA LEU A 23 18.26 -1.91 4.86
C LEU A 23 19.77 -1.92 4.60
N LEU A 24 20.27 -0.89 3.89
CA LEU A 24 21.70 -0.72 3.64
C LEU A 24 22.47 -0.51 4.96
N LEU A 25 21.93 0.31 5.87
CA LEU A 25 22.52 0.52 7.19
C LEU A 25 22.54 -0.77 8.02
N ASP A 26 21.46 -1.54 8.02
CA ASP A 26 21.40 -2.82 8.74
C ASP A 26 22.39 -3.85 8.16
N LEU A 27 22.66 -3.83 6.86
CA LEU A 27 23.64 -4.69 6.19
C LEU A 27 25.08 -4.29 6.55
N ILE A 28 25.37 -3.00 6.64
CA ILE A 28 26.71 -2.48 6.95
C ILE A 28 27.02 -2.58 8.45
N VAL A 29 26.03 -2.30 9.31
CA VAL A 29 26.22 -2.15 10.77
C VAL A 29 25.67 -3.35 11.53
N ILE A 30 25.54 -4.53 10.88
CA ILE A 30 25.07 -5.84 11.38
C ILE A 30 24.68 -5.75 12.87
N HIS A 31 23.43 -5.45 13.22
CA HIS A 31 22.80 -5.76 14.53
C HIS A 31 21.50 -5.02 14.91
N LYS A 32 20.96 -4.05 14.17
CA LYS A 32 19.88 -3.19 14.74
C LYS A 32 18.45 -3.42 14.27
N GLY A 33 18.20 -4.18 13.20
CA GLY A 33 16.84 -4.48 12.75
C GLY A 33 16.00 -3.22 12.50
N VAL A 34 16.63 -2.10 12.18
CA VAL A 34 15.97 -0.81 11.98
C VAL A 34 15.05 -0.86 10.76
N CYS A 35 15.42 -1.67 9.75
CA CYS A 35 14.58 -1.93 8.59
C CYS A 35 13.22 -2.53 8.97
N VAL A 36 13.12 -3.27 10.08
CA VAL A 36 11.85 -3.84 10.57
C VAL A 36 10.88 -2.74 11.00
N LEU A 37 11.37 -1.69 11.66
CA LEU A 37 10.53 -0.55 12.06
C LEU A 37 9.97 0.19 10.83
N VAL A 38 10.82 0.45 9.83
CA VAL A 38 10.37 1.11 8.60
C VAL A 38 9.41 0.22 7.82
N TYR A 39 9.66 -1.08 7.80
CA TYR A 39 8.77 -2.07 7.20
C TYR A 39 7.39 -2.12 7.87
N PHE A 40 7.35 -2.04 9.21
CA PHE A 40 6.10 -1.94 9.95
C PHE A 40 5.34 -0.65 9.60
N LEU A 41 6.03 0.49 9.54
CA LEU A 41 5.43 1.77 9.10
C LEU A 41 4.86 1.68 7.69
N LEU A 42 5.58 1.03 6.77
CA LEU A 42 5.11 0.77 5.40
C LEU A 42 3.81 -0.04 5.40
N ALA A 43 3.77 -1.13 6.17
CA ALA A 43 2.57 -1.96 6.29
C ALA A 43 1.38 -1.19 6.87
N CYS A 44 1.58 -0.44 7.97
CA CYS A 44 0.53 0.42 8.55
C CYS A 44 0.01 1.45 7.54
N HIS A 45 0.92 2.11 6.82
CA HIS A 45 0.55 3.09 5.81
C HIS A 45 -0.29 2.46 4.70
N HIS A 46 0.10 1.28 4.19
CA HIS A 46 -0.63 0.55 3.16
C HIS A 46 -2.04 0.17 3.61
N ILE A 47 -2.20 -0.32 4.84
CA ILE A 47 -3.51 -0.68 5.40
C ILE A 47 -4.40 0.56 5.49
N ILE A 48 -3.90 1.64 6.09
CA ILE A 48 -4.67 2.88 6.25
C ILE A 48 -5.08 3.43 4.89
N SER A 49 -4.11 3.53 3.97
CA SER A 49 -4.36 4.14 2.68
C SER A 49 -5.30 3.31 1.80
N SER A 50 -5.11 2.00 1.76
CA SER A 50 -5.97 1.09 1.01
C SER A 50 -7.40 1.09 1.53
N ASN A 51 -7.62 1.17 2.85
CA ASN A 51 -8.96 1.33 3.42
C ASN A 51 -9.60 2.66 3.02
N ILE A 52 -8.88 3.78 3.09
CA ILE A 52 -9.40 5.09 2.69
C ILE A 52 -9.84 5.07 1.22
N LYS A 53 -9.01 4.50 0.32
CA LYS A 53 -9.33 4.33 -1.10
C LYS A 53 -10.54 3.43 -1.31
N PHE A 54 -10.61 2.31 -0.59
CA PHE A 54 -11.70 1.35 -0.73
C PHE A 54 -13.05 1.89 -0.25
N ILE A 55 -13.08 2.62 0.86
CA ILE A 55 -14.30 3.19 1.43
C ILE A 55 -14.77 4.42 0.64
N SER A 56 -13.84 5.17 0.05
CA SER A 56 -14.15 6.38 -0.72
C SER A 56 -15.06 6.09 -1.92
N LYS A 57 -16.19 6.78 -2.00
CA LYS A 57 -17.08 6.76 -3.17
C LYS A 57 -16.46 7.46 -4.39
N ASN A 58 -15.57 8.43 -4.14
CA ASN A 58 -14.93 9.27 -5.15
C ASN A 58 -13.59 8.69 -5.65
N TYR A 59 -13.32 7.42 -5.33
CA TYR A 59 -12.13 6.71 -5.81
C TYR A 59 -12.53 5.67 -6.86
N ASN A 60 -11.88 5.73 -8.03
CA ASN A 60 -12.07 4.78 -9.11
C ASN A 60 -11.36 3.46 -8.77
N LYS A 61 -12.13 2.46 -8.32
CA LYS A 61 -11.61 1.17 -7.86
C LYS A 61 -11.27 0.26 -9.04
N LYS A 62 -10.08 0.47 -9.62
CA LYS A 62 -9.52 -0.41 -10.67
C LYS A 62 -9.49 -1.87 -10.20
N LEU A 63 -9.56 -2.80 -11.15
CA LEU A 63 -9.53 -4.23 -10.87
C LEU A 63 -8.25 -4.63 -10.11
N SER A 64 -7.10 -4.10 -10.51
CA SER A 64 -5.81 -4.31 -9.84
C SER A 64 -5.85 -3.91 -8.36
N PHE A 65 -6.44 -2.76 -8.05
CA PHE A 65 -6.62 -2.30 -6.67
C PHE A 65 -7.57 -3.19 -5.87
N LYS A 66 -8.68 -3.66 -6.49
CA LYS A 66 -9.61 -4.58 -5.82
C LYS A 66 -8.93 -5.89 -5.44
N ILE A 67 -8.23 -6.51 -6.39
CA ILE A 67 -7.48 -7.76 -6.16
C ILE A 67 -6.48 -7.56 -5.03
N TYR A 68 -5.64 -6.52 -5.12
CA TYR A 68 -4.70 -6.15 -4.07
C TYR A 68 -5.38 -6.01 -2.70
N TYR A 69 -6.48 -5.25 -2.63
CA TYR A 69 -7.19 -4.97 -1.39
C TYR A 69 -7.71 -6.24 -0.72
N TYR A 70 -8.40 -7.11 -1.47
CA TYR A 70 -8.91 -8.35 -0.91
C TYR A 70 -7.78 -9.28 -0.46
N THR A 71 -6.74 -9.45 -1.27
CA THR A 71 -5.57 -10.24 -0.88
C THR A 71 -4.93 -9.69 0.39
N SER A 72 -4.70 -8.38 0.47
CA SER A 72 -4.13 -7.72 1.65
C SER A 72 -5.00 -7.91 2.90
N MET A 73 -6.32 -7.81 2.77
CA MET A 73 -7.25 -8.00 3.90
C MET A 73 -7.33 -9.46 4.35
N THR A 74 -7.23 -10.42 3.43
CA THR A 74 -7.14 -11.85 3.76
C THR A 74 -5.89 -12.13 4.60
N PHE A 75 -4.72 -11.59 4.23
CA PHE A 75 -3.52 -11.73 5.06
C PHE A 75 -3.68 -11.10 6.44
N MET A 76 -4.25 -9.91 6.52
CA MET A 76 -4.52 -9.26 7.81
C MET A 76 -5.47 -10.07 8.69
N PHE A 77 -6.54 -10.62 8.12
CA PHE A 77 -7.49 -11.43 8.85
C PHE A 77 -6.84 -12.71 9.39
N ILE A 78 -6.03 -13.38 8.57
CA ILE A 78 -5.29 -14.58 8.98
C ILE A 78 -4.28 -14.25 10.08
N PHE A 79 -3.60 -13.10 9.98
CA PHE A 79 -2.71 -12.63 11.04
C PHE A 79 -3.44 -12.37 12.36
N ILE A 80 -4.65 -11.79 12.31
CA ILE A 80 -5.48 -11.57 13.50
C ILE A 80 -5.93 -12.90 14.11
N ILE A 81 -6.37 -13.86 13.29
CA ILE A 81 -6.73 -15.21 13.77
C ILE A 81 -5.54 -15.85 14.49
N LEU A 82 -4.35 -15.76 13.90
CA LEU A 82 -3.11 -16.25 14.50
C LEU A 82 -2.79 -15.59 15.84
N LEU A 83 -2.93 -14.27 15.93
CA LEU A 83 -2.68 -13.53 17.16
C LEU A 83 -3.67 -13.93 18.26
N ILE A 84 -4.94 -14.11 17.91
CA ILE A 84 -5.97 -14.61 18.84
C ILE A 84 -5.69 -16.06 19.24
N ASN A 85 -5.33 -16.93 18.29
CA ASN A 85 -5.00 -18.33 18.58
C ASN A 85 -3.74 -18.47 19.43
N SER A 86 -2.76 -17.56 19.30
CA SER A 86 -1.57 -17.56 20.15
C SER A 86 -1.85 -17.17 21.60
N THR A 87 -2.91 -16.39 21.83
CA THR A 87 -3.31 -15.93 23.17
C THR A 87 -4.31 -16.87 23.84
N LEU A 88 -5.09 -17.62 23.06
CA LEU A 88 -5.99 -18.65 23.56
C LEU A 88 -5.27 -20.01 23.58
N ARG A 89 -5.32 -20.77 24.68
CA ARG A 89 -4.70 -22.11 24.79
C ARG A 89 -5.35 -23.21 23.92
N PHE A 90 -6.04 -22.87 22.84
CA PHE A 90 -6.64 -23.85 21.93
C PHE A 90 -5.59 -24.36 20.94
N ARG A 91 -4.82 -25.39 21.35
CA ARG A 91 -3.85 -26.04 20.45
C ARG A 91 -4.56 -27.07 19.58
N TYR A 92 -4.86 -26.70 18.34
CA TYR A 92 -5.25 -27.63 17.29
C TYR A 92 -4.10 -27.72 16.28
N GLU A 93 -3.36 -28.84 16.28
CA GLU A 93 -2.14 -29.03 15.50
C GLU A 93 -2.32 -28.76 13.99
N PHE A 94 -3.46 -29.17 13.42
CA PHE A 94 -3.79 -28.91 12.02
C PHE A 94 -4.00 -27.41 11.71
N LEU A 95 -4.62 -26.67 12.64
CA LEU A 95 -4.84 -25.24 12.49
C LEU A 95 -3.52 -24.48 12.57
N ASP A 96 -2.62 -24.91 13.47
CA ASP A 96 -1.31 -24.31 13.65
C ASP A 96 -0.43 -24.50 12.40
N GLU A 97 -0.39 -25.69 11.78
CA GLU A 97 0.36 -25.94 10.55
C GLU A 97 -0.17 -25.15 9.35
N PHE A 98 -1.50 -25.12 9.17
CA PHE A 98 -2.14 -24.36 8.09
C PHE A 98 -1.88 -22.86 8.21
N LEU A 99 -2.00 -22.32 9.42
CA LEU A 99 -1.76 -20.89 9.66
C LEU A 99 -0.27 -20.55 9.55
N PHE A 100 0.65 -21.44 9.94
CA PHE A 100 2.09 -21.24 9.79
C PHE A 100 2.51 -21.23 8.32
N LEU A 101 1.93 -22.09 7.48
CA LEU A 101 2.12 -22.08 6.03
C LEU A 101 1.67 -20.74 5.42
N ILE A 102 0.52 -20.23 5.85
CA ILE A 102 0.03 -18.93 5.39
C ILE A 102 0.92 -17.79 5.90
N LEU A 103 1.45 -17.88 7.12
CA LEU A 103 2.37 -16.88 7.65
C LEU A 103 3.68 -16.86 6.86
N TYR A 104 4.23 -18.02 6.50
CA TYR A 104 5.40 -18.11 5.61
C TYR A 104 5.12 -17.50 4.24
N PHE A 105 3.94 -17.79 3.68
CA PHE A 105 3.49 -17.17 2.46
C PHE A 105 3.31 -15.65 2.64
N GLY A 106 2.88 -15.19 3.81
CA GLY A 106 2.78 -13.79 4.20
C GLY A 106 4.15 -13.12 4.34
N ILE A 107 5.17 -13.79 4.88
CA ILE A 107 6.53 -13.25 5.00
C ILE A 107 7.11 -12.91 3.61
N PHE A 108 6.94 -13.80 2.63
CA PHE A 108 7.35 -13.53 1.24
C PHE A 108 6.35 -12.68 0.46
N GLY A 109 5.05 -12.80 0.77
CA GLY A 109 3.96 -12.13 0.10
C GLY A 109 3.81 -10.66 0.47
N THR A 110 4.24 -10.26 1.66
CA THR A 110 4.10 -8.88 2.15
C THR A 110 5.04 -7.89 1.42
N PRO A 111 6.31 -8.23 1.12
CA PRO A 111 7.13 -7.43 0.20
C PRO A 111 6.52 -7.33 -1.21
N VAL A 112 5.96 -8.43 -1.73
CA VAL A 112 5.29 -8.43 -3.04
C VAL A 112 4.05 -7.53 -3.03
N LEU A 113 3.20 -7.64 -2.01
CA LEU A 113 2.05 -6.76 -1.79
C LEU A 113 2.48 -5.30 -1.69
N ALA A 114 3.61 -5.02 -1.03
CA ALA A 114 4.12 -3.66 -0.92
C ALA A 114 4.52 -3.07 -2.28
N ILE A 115 5.18 -3.85 -3.14
CA ILE A 115 5.54 -3.46 -4.50
C ILE A 115 4.28 -3.26 -5.34
N VAL A 116 3.32 -4.20 -5.30
CA VAL A 116 2.05 -4.10 -6.02
C VAL A 116 1.30 -2.83 -5.62
N TYR A 117 1.26 -2.51 -4.32
CA TYR A 117 0.61 -1.29 -3.86
C TYR A 117 1.29 -0.02 -4.36
N TYR A 118 2.63 0.00 -4.38
CA TYR A 118 3.40 1.12 -4.91
C TYR A 118 3.10 1.37 -6.39
N ILE A 119 3.01 0.30 -7.18
CA ILE A 119 2.63 0.39 -8.60
C ILE A 119 1.23 1.01 -8.74
N ILE A 120 0.25 0.56 -7.94
CA ILE A 120 -1.11 1.13 -7.94
C ILE A 120 -1.09 2.62 -7.61
N CYS A 121 -0.34 3.04 -6.58
CA CYS A 121 -0.20 4.45 -6.21
C CYS A 121 0.44 5.28 -7.33
N GLY A 122 1.46 4.74 -8.01
CA GLY A 122 2.10 5.37 -9.15
C GLY A 122 1.17 5.53 -10.36
N ASP A 123 0.38 4.50 -10.66
CA ASP A 123 -0.61 4.55 -11.75
C ASP A 123 -1.71 5.58 -11.47
N ASP A 124 -2.22 5.62 -10.24
CA ASP A 124 -3.22 6.62 -9.83
C ASP A 124 -2.67 8.05 -9.90
N TYR A 125 -1.42 8.24 -9.48
CA TYR A 125 -0.76 9.54 -9.58
C TYR A 125 -0.55 9.97 -11.05
N ARG A 126 -0.14 9.05 -11.92
CA ARG A 126 0.05 9.31 -13.35
C ARG A 126 -1.25 9.71 -14.03
N GLU A 127 -2.35 9.03 -13.72
CA GLU A 127 -3.68 9.33 -14.27
C GLU A 127 -4.13 10.76 -13.90
N ILE A 128 -3.95 11.15 -12.63
CA ILE A 128 -4.25 12.53 -12.19
C ILE A 128 -3.43 13.55 -12.96
N LYS A 129 -2.12 13.31 -13.10
CA LYS A 129 -1.22 14.23 -13.81
C LYS A 129 -1.60 14.36 -15.28
N LEU A 130 -2.01 13.27 -15.93
CA LEU A 130 -2.48 13.27 -17.30
C LEU A 130 -3.77 14.10 -17.45
N ASN A 131 -4.76 13.88 -16.57
CA ASN A 131 -6.03 14.59 -16.63
C ASN A 131 -5.85 16.11 -16.44
N ARG A 132 -5.00 16.53 -15.50
CA ARG A 132 -4.64 17.95 -15.33
C ARG A 132 -3.99 18.56 -16.57
N ASN A 133 -3.13 17.81 -17.25
CA ASN A 133 -2.47 18.31 -18.46
C ASN A 133 -3.47 18.50 -19.61
N ILE A 134 -4.45 17.60 -19.72
CA ILE A 134 -5.54 17.71 -20.71
C ILE A 134 -6.41 18.94 -20.39
N GLU A 135 -6.86 19.09 -19.14
CA GLU A 135 -7.68 20.25 -18.72
C GLU A 135 -6.95 21.58 -18.96
N ASN A 136 -5.65 21.65 -18.67
CA ASN A 136 -4.85 22.85 -18.92
C ASN A 136 -4.71 23.15 -20.43
N HIS A 137 -4.57 22.12 -21.27
CA HIS A 137 -4.54 22.27 -22.72
C HIS A 137 -5.88 22.77 -23.27
N GLU A 138 -7.00 22.19 -22.83
CA GLU A 138 -8.34 22.62 -23.25
C GLU A 138 -8.63 24.07 -22.82
N ASN A 139 -8.28 24.44 -21.58
CA ASN A 139 -8.43 25.82 -21.10
C ASN A 139 -7.52 26.82 -21.84
N SER A 140 -6.36 26.39 -22.35
CA SER A 140 -5.46 27.23 -23.16
C SER A 140 -5.93 27.42 -24.61
N GLN A 141 -6.84 26.57 -25.09
CA GLN A 141 -7.35 26.59 -26.47
C GLN A 141 -8.74 27.24 -26.60
N GLN A 142 -9.42 27.56 -25.49
CA GLN A 142 -10.61 28.41 -25.54
C GLN A 142 -10.20 29.84 -25.88
N PRO A 143 -10.56 30.39 -27.06
CA PRO A 143 -10.38 31.81 -27.32
C PRO A 143 -11.21 32.58 -26.29
N HIS A 144 -10.71 33.73 -25.84
CA HIS A 144 -11.51 34.73 -25.11
C HIS A 144 -12.64 35.27 -26.00
N THR A 145 -13.65 34.45 -26.34
CA THR A 145 -14.92 34.89 -26.92
C THR A 145 -15.82 35.39 -25.80
N HIS A 146 -15.42 36.48 -25.16
CA HIS A 146 -16.31 37.38 -24.40
C HIS A 146 -15.57 38.69 -24.15
N LEU A 147 -15.41 39.50 -25.20
CA LEU A 147 -15.11 40.92 -25.09
C LEU A 147 -15.59 41.65 -26.36
N ARG A 148 -16.91 41.69 -26.55
CA ARG A 148 -17.74 42.85 -26.94
C ARG A 148 -19.11 42.40 -27.43
#